data_AF-A0A526XPP6-F1
#
_entry.id   AF-A0A526XPP6-F1
#
_cell.length_a   1.000
_cell.length_b   1.000
_cell.length_c   1.000
_cell.angle_alpha   90.00
_cell.angle_beta   90.00
_cell.angle_gamma   90.00
#
_symmetry.space_group_name_H-M   'P 1'
#
loop_
_entity.id
_entity.type
_entity.pdbx_description
1 polymer ?
#
loop_
_entity_poly.entity_id
_entity_poly.type
_entity_poly.pdbx_seq_one_letter_code
_entity_poly.pdbx_strand_id
1 'polypeptide(L)'
;MPDLEQALTEIAAEMAERTDRGDVATYIPQLGKVDPKKFGIAAVTNDGGVLMAGDADEPFSIQSISKVFTLTLALGNVGDALWQRVG
;
A
#
# COMPACT_ATOMS: atom_id res chain seq x y z
N MET A 1 -17.84 -12.86 0.75
CA MET A 1 -17.48 -12.81 2.19
C MET A 1 -17.99 -11.49 2.74
N PRO A 2 -19.28 -11.41 3.08
CA PRO A 2 -19.94 -10.13 3.39
C PRO A 2 -19.25 -9.37 4.52
N ASP A 3 -18.71 -10.11 5.49
CA ASP A 3 -18.03 -9.57 6.67
C ASP A 3 -16.76 -8.77 6.33
N LEU A 4 -15.94 -9.26 5.37
CA LEU A 4 -14.70 -8.58 5.00
C LEU A 4 -14.95 -7.30 4.18
N GLU A 5 -15.92 -7.35 3.26
CA GLU A 5 -16.33 -6.18 2.48
C GLU A 5 -16.94 -5.10 3.37
N GLN A 6 -17.79 -5.51 4.32
CA GLN A 6 -18.35 -4.63 5.32
C GLN A 6 -17.26 -4.00 6.19
N ALA A 7 -16.32 -4.80 6.71
CA ALA A 7 -15.21 -4.31 7.52
C ALA A 7 -14.36 -3.27 6.78
N LEU A 8 -14.01 -3.51 5.51
CA LEU A 8 -13.25 -2.55 4.71
C LEU A 8 -14.02 -1.24 4.51
N THR A 9 -15.32 -1.33 4.25
CA THR A 9 -16.20 -0.17 4.09
C THR A 9 -16.31 0.65 5.38
N GLU A 10 -16.50 -0.03 6.53
CA GLU A 10 -16.56 0.61 7.84
C GLU A 10 -15.25 1.30 8.21
N ILE A 11 -14.10 0.66 7.96
CA ILE A 11 -12.78 1.27 8.17
C ILE A 11 -12.61 2.51 7.29
N ALA A 12 -12.98 2.43 6.00
CA ALA A 12 -12.86 3.58 5.10
C ALA A 12 -13.74 4.76 5.56
N ALA A 13 -14.97 4.47 6.02
CA ALA A 13 -15.87 5.47 6.56
C ALA A 13 -15.33 6.09 7.86
N GLU A 14 -14.79 5.28 8.79
CA GLU A 14 -14.16 5.79 9.99
C GLU A 14 -12.97 6.71 9.65
N MET A 15 -12.09 6.27 8.76
CA MET A 15 -10.89 7.02 8.38
C MET A 15 -11.23 8.34 7.68
N ALA A 16 -12.34 8.42 6.95
CA ALA A 16 -12.79 9.67 6.32
C ALA A 16 -13.10 10.77 7.37
N GLU A 17 -13.56 10.40 8.56
CA GLU A 17 -13.90 11.31 9.65
C GLU A 17 -12.70 11.65 10.57
N ARG A 18 -11.60 10.89 10.48
CA ARG A 18 -10.40 11.10 11.32
C ARG A 18 -9.63 12.35 10.88
N THR A 19 -9.41 13.24 11.84
CA THR A 19 -8.67 14.51 11.65
C THR A 19 -7.25 14.47 12.20
N ASP A 20 -6.94 13.49 13.05
CA ASP A 20 -5.65 13.26 13.70
C ASP A 20 -4.66 12.55 12.77
N ARG A 21 -4.33 13.20 11.65
CA ARG A 21 -3.42 12.66 10.64
C ARG A 21 -2.01 13.24 10.82
N GLY A 22 -1.01 12.44 10.46
CA GLY A 22 0.38 12.92 10.38
C GLY A 22 0.62 13.79 9.14
N ASP A 23 1.87 14.21 8.96
CA ASP A 23 2.26 15.08 7.84
C ASP A 23 2.65 14.30 6.58
N VAL A 24 2.28 14.84 5.42
CA VAL A 24 2.71 14.32 4.12
C VAL A 24 4.20 14.62 3.90
N ALA A 25 4.94 13.66 3.35
CA ALA A 25 6.35 13.84 3.01
C ALA A 25 6.55 14.97 1.99
N THR A 26 7.41 15.94 2.30
CA THR A 26 7.63 17.16 1.49
C THR A 26 9.02 17.26 0.88
N TYR A 27 9.95 16.34 1.22
CA TYR A 27 11.32 16.34 0.69
C TYR A 27 11.38 16.01 -0.82
N ILE A 28 10.33 15.40 -1.37
CA ILE A 28 10.10 15.26 -2.82
C ILE A 28 8.90 16.13 -3.19
N PRO A 29 9.04 17.12 -4.09
CA PRO A 29 7.97 18.07 -4.41
C PRO A 29 6.65 17.44 -4.88
N GLN A 30 6.71 16.28 -5.54
CA GLN A 30 5.54 15.55 -6.00
C GLN A 30 4.76 14.91 -4.85
N LEU A 31 5.45 14.47 -3.79
CA LEU A 31 4.79 13.86 -2.62
C LEU A 31 4.03 14.91 -1.80
N GLY A 32 4.60 16.11 -1.64
CA GLY A 32 3.98 17.19 -0.87
C GLY A 32 2.69 17.77 -1.48
N LYS A 33 2.27 17.29 -2.66
CA LYS A 33 1.02 17.69 -3.33
C LYS A 33 -0.15 16.75 -3.05
N VAL A 34 0.10 15.63 -2.37
CA VAL A 34 -0.94 14.65 -2.04
C VAL A 34 -1.83 15.19 -0.93
N ASP A 35 -3.14 15.04 -1.08
CA ASP A 35 -4.11 15.42 -0.04
C ASP A 35 -3.98 14.47 1.16
N PRO A 36 -3.65 14.96 2.36
CA PRO A 36 -3.51 14.13 3.57
C PRO A 36 -4.79 13.38 3.95
N LYS A 37 -5.95 13.78 3.44
CA LYS A 37 -7.24 13.14 3.72
C LYS A 37 -7.47 11.85 2.95
N LYS A 38 -6.70 11.61 1.89
CA LYS A 38 -6.85 10.39 1.07
C LYS A 38 -6.67 9.14 1.90
N PHE A 39 -7.49 8.14 1.62
CA PHE A 39 -7.42 6.83 2.25
C PHE A 39 -8.03 5.79 1.33
N GLY A 40 -7.24 4.79 0.97
CA GLY A 40 -7.69 3.64 0.17
C GLY A 40 -7.22 2.34 0.82
N ILE A 41 -8.07 1.32 0.79
CA ILE A 41 -7.76 -0.01 1.30
C ILE A 41 -8.32 -1.07 0.35
N ALA A 42 -7.54 -2.14 0.13
CA ALA A 42 -7.94 -3.28 -0.68
C ALA A 42 -7.48 -4.58 -0.06
N ALA A 43 -8.26 -5.65 -0.26
CA ALA A 43 -7.91 -7.01 0.11
C ALA A 43 -8.07 -7.93 -1.10
N VAL A 44 -7.07 -8.76 -1.35
CA VAL A 44 -7.11 -9.81 -2.38
C VAL A 44 -7.10 -11.17 -1.69
N THR A 45 -8.13 -11.98 -1.93
CA THR A 45 -8.29 -13.31 -1.34
C THR A 45 -7.57 -14.38 -2.16
N ASN A 46 -7.30 -15.55 -1.55
CA ASN A 46 -6.56 -16.64 -2.20
C ASN A 46 -7.26 -17.22 -3.44
N ASP A 47 -8.57 -17.02 -3.57
CA ASP A 47 -9.38 -17.36 -4.74
C ASP A 47 -9.40 -16.25 -5.82
N GLY A 48 -8.65 -15.17 -5.61
CA GLY A 48 -8.53 -14.04 -6.55
C GLY A 48 -9.64 -12.99 -6.41
N GLY A 49 -10.51 -13.11 -5.42
CA GLY A 49 -11.49 -12.07 -5.10
C GLY A 49 -10.80 -10.77 -4.68
N VAL A 50 -11.30 -9.64 -5.17
CA VAL A 50 -10.78 -8.31 -4.85
C VAL A 50 -11.89 -7.50 -4.18
N LEU A 51 -11.60 -6.99 -2.99
CA LEU A 51 -12.48 -6.12 -2.22
C LEU A 51 -11.77 -4.79 -2.01
N MET A 52 -12.47 -3.68 -2.17
CA MET A 52 -11.88 -2.33 -2.14
C MET A 52 -12.81 -1.36 -1.42
N ALA A 53 -12.24 -0.36 -0.74
CA ALA A 53 -12.97 0.75 -0.14
C ALA A 53 -12.11 2.03 -0.11
N GLY A 54 -12.77 3.20 -0.13
CA GLY A 54 -12.10 4.49 -0.21
C GLY A 54 -11.43 4.74 -1.57
N ASP A 55 -10.30 5.45 -1.58
CA ASP A 55 -9.52 5.83 -2.77
C ASP A 55 -8.63 4.68 -3.31
N ALA A 56 -9.06 3.43 -3.16
CA ALA A 56 -8.22 2.25 -3.42
C ALA A 56 -7.74 2.11 -4.88
N ASP A 57 -8.45 2.68 -5.83
CA ASP A 57 -8.09 2.68 -7.26
C ASP A 57 -7.16 3.84 -7.65
N GLU A 58 -6.82 4.76 -6.73
CA GLU A 58 -5.94 5.87 -7.05
C GLU A 58 -4.47 5.44 -7.15
N PRO A 59 -3.79 5.65 -8.29
CA PRO A 59 -2.38 5.31 -8.40
C PRO A 59 -1.48 6.19 -7.54
N PHE A 60 -0.52 5.58 -6.84
CA PHE A 60 0.53 6.29 -6.11
C PHE A 60 1.91 5.62 -6.30
N SER A 61 2.97 6.37 -5.99
CA SER A 61 4.33 5.81 -6.04
C SER A 61 4.52 4.76 -4.93
N ILE A 62 4.90 3.55 -5.30
CA ILE A 62 5.12 2.45 -4.34
C ILE A 62 6.34 2.67 -3.42
N GLN A 63 7.23 3.62 -3.74
CA GLN A 63 8.39 3.97 -2.92
C GLN A 63 9.16 2.73 -2.41
N SER A 64 9.43 2.62 -1.10
CA SER A 64 10.18 1.51 -0.52
C SER A 64 9.49 0.14 -0.65
N ILE A 65 8.20 0.07 -0.97
CA ILE A 65 7.51 -1.20 -1.25
C ILE A 65 8.16 -1.91 -2.45
N SER A 66 8.70 -1.15 -3.41
CA SER A 66 9.46 -1.68 -4.55
C SER A 66 10.62 -2.62 -4.17
N LYS A 67 11.18 -2.46 -2.96
CA LYS A 67 12.34 -3.26 -2.50
C LYS A 67 12.02 -4.73 -2.35
N VAL A 68 10.79 -5.08 -1.93
CA VAL A 68 10.37 -6.48 -1.80
C VAL A 68 10.35 -7.15 -3.18
N PHE A 69 9.73 -6.50 -4.17
CA PHE A 69 9.72 -6.99 -5.55
C PHE A 69 11.13 -7.11 -6.15
N THR A 70 11.97 -6.10 -5.90
CA THR A 70 13.35 -6.09 -6.37
C THR A 70 14.17 -7.21 -5.73
N LEU A 71 13.96 -7.47 -4.44
CA LEU A 71 14.59 -8.58 -3.72
C LEU A 71 14.15 -9.93 -4.30
N THR A 72 12.85 -10.15 -4.54
CA THR A 72 12.35 -11.39 -5.16
C THR A 72 12.95 -11.62 -6.54
N LEU A 73 13.05 -10.58 -7.37
CA LEU A 73 13.68 -10.65 -8.69
C LEU A 73 15.17 -10.98 -8.60
N ALA A 74 15.89 -10.34 -7.68
CA ALA A 74 17.31 -10.60 -7.46
C ALA A 74 17.55 -12.03 -6.96
N LEU A 75 16.76 -12.52 -6.01
CA LEU A 75 16.81 -13.90 -5.52
C LEU A 75 16.54 -14.90 -6.64
N GLY A 76 15.53 -14.65 -7.47
CA GLY A 76 15.25 -15.51 -8.64
C GLY A 76 16.42 -15.54 -9.65
N ASN A 77 17.22 -14.49 -9.73
CA ASN A 77 18.32 -14.37 -10.69
C ASN A 77 19.66 -14.93 -10.17
N VAL A 78 20.01 -14.72 -8.89
CA VAL A 78 21.32 -15.11 -8.34
C VAL A 78 21.26 -16.08 -7.16
N GLY A 79 20.06 -16.45 -6.70
CA GLY A 79 19.85 -17.34 -5.58
C GLY A 79 20.50 -16.84 -4.29
N ASP A 80 20.94 -17.79 -3.45
CA ASP A 80 21.49 -17.52 -2.13
C ASP A 80 22.80 -16.72 -2.13
N ALA A 81 23.48 -16.62 -3.28
CA ALA A 81 24.66 -15.77 -3.41
C ALA A 81 24.34 -14.29 -3.16
N LEU A 82 23.07 -13.88 -3.30
CA LEU A 82 22.62 -12.53 -2.95
C LEU A 82 22.97 -12.15 -1.51
N TRP A 83 22.84 -13.10 -0.58
CA TRP A 83 23.03 -12.86 0.85
C TRP A 83 24.48 -12.56 1.25
N GLN A 84 25.44 -12.80 0.35
CA GLN A 84 26.83 -12.36 0.56
C GLN A 84 27.02 -10.85 0.40
N ARG A 85 26.02 -10.15 -0.16
CA ARG A 85 26.07 -8.70 -0.43
C ARG A 85 24.95 -7.90 0.25
N VAL A 86 23.91 -8.57 0.72
CA VAL A 86 22.74 -7.96 1.36
C VAL A 86 22.42 -8.79 2.60
N GLY A 87 22.47 -8.20 3.79
CA GLY A 87 22.24 -8.87 5.08
C GLY A 87 22.21 -7.88 6.23
#